data_AF-A0A2H5QQ68-F1
#
_entry.id   AF-A0A2H5QQ68-F1
#
_cell.length_a   1.000
_cell.length_b   1.000
_cell.length_c   1.000
_cell.angle_alpha   90.00
_cell.angle_beta   90.00
_cell.angle_gamma   90.00
#
_symmetry.space_group_name_H-M   'P 1'
#
loop_
_entity.id
_entity.type
_entity.pdbx_description
1 polymer ?
#
loop_
_entity_poly.entity_id
_entity_poly.type
_entity_poly.pdbx_seq_one_letter_code
_entity_poly.pdbx_strand_id
1 'polypeptide(L)'
;MSEDVFHALVGCKVAQKVWKLTEFYEEIKEMAHQDMLSVLQELAMKRGKKDIEQIIAVCWAIWHLRNCFVFEGNMKDPLFPATRAEAVVESYRRIKSGKK
;
A
#
# COMPACT_ATOMS: atom_id res chain seq x y z
N MET A 1 -1.45 -18.95 -9.35
CA MET A 1 -1.78 -17.61 -9.88
C MET A 1 -0.49 -16.99 -10.36
N SER A 2 -0.51 -16.40 -11.56
CA SER A 2 0.57 -15.53 -12.04
C SER A 2 0.68 -14.33 -11.11
N GLU A 3 1.90 -13.90 -10.82
CA GLU A 3 2.12 -12.68 -10.06
C GLU A 3 2.03 -11.47 -11.00
N ASP A 4 1.13 -10.55 -10.69
CA ASP A 4 1.04 -9.24 -11.32
C ASP A 4 1.11 -8.14 -10.25
N VAL A 5 1.14 -6.87 -10.68
CA VAL A 5 1.26 -5.72 -9.78
C VAL A 5 0.10 -5.66 -8.79
N PHE A 6 -1.12 -5.99 -9.24
CA PHE A 6 -2.29 -6.01 -8.36
C PHE A 6 -2.16 -7.13 -7.31
N HIS A 7 -1.75 -8.33 -7.71
CA HIS A 7 -1.50 -9.43 -6.79
C HIS A 7 -0.42 -9.09 -5.76
N ALA A 8 0.69 -8.52 -6.20
CA ALA A 8 1.79 -8.15 -5.31
C ALA A 8 1.39 -7.08 -4.29
N LEU A 9 0.62 -6.08 -4.70
CA LEU A 9 0.27 -4.93 -3.87
C LEU A 9 -1.02 -5.10 -3.08
N VAL A 10 -1.95 -5.94 -3.53
CA VAL A 10 -3.31 -6.05 -2.97
C VAL A 10 -3.72 -7.50 -2.79
N GLY A 11 -3.63 -8.29 -3.87
CA GLY A 11 -4.26 -9.61 -3.95
C GLY A 11 -3.64 -10.70 -3.08
N CYS A 12 -2.34 -10.64 -2.78
CA CYS A 12 -1.66 -11.67 -2.01
C CYS A 12 -2.04 -11.63 -0.52
N LYS A 13 -1.98 -12.78 0.17
CA LYS A 13 -2.39 -12.90 1.59
C LYS A 13 -1.65 -11.92 2.51
N VAL A 14 -0.39 -11.60 2.22
CA VAL A 14 0.41 -10.67 3.02
C VAL A 14 -0.09 -9.24 2.80
N ALA A 15 -0.26 -8.82 1.55
CA ALA A 15 -0.82 -7.51 1.22
C ALA A 15 -2.22 -7.31 1.81
N GLN A 16 -3.10 -8.30 1.70
CA GLN A 16 -4.44 -8.23 2.29
C GLN A 16 -4.42 -8.02 3.81
N LYS A 17 -3.46 -8.59 4.55
CA LYS A 17 -3.33 -8.34 5.99
C LYS A 17 -3.02 -6.88 6.29
N VAL A 18 -2.18 -6.23 5.46
CA VAL A 18 -1.87 -4.80 5.60
C VAL A 18 -3.09 -3.96 5.26
N TRP A 19 -3.76 -4.25 4.14
CA TRP A 19 -4.94 -3.46 3.74
C TRP A 19 -6.09 -3.54 4.74
N LYS A 20 -6.33 -4.69 5.36
CA LYS A 20 -7.36 -4.87 6.41
C LYS A 20 -7.18 -3.95 7.63
N LEU A 21 -6.00 -3.35 7.81
CA LEU A 21 -5.72 -2.37 8.87
C LEU A 21 -6.01 -0.93 8.43
N THR A 22 -6.43 -0.73 7.19
CA THR A 22 -6.77 0.58 6.62
C THR A 22 -8.27 0.66 6.35
N GLU A 23 -8.81 1.87 6.28
CA GLU A 23 -10.21 2.11 5.89
C GLU A 23 -10.50 1.85 4.41
N PHE A 24 -9.48 1.63 3.58
CA PHE A 24 -9.61 1.50 2.12
C PHE A 24 -9.81 0.06 1.65
N TYR A 25 -9.75 -0.93 2.54
CA TYR A 25 -9.70 -2.34 2.15
C TYR A 25 -10.91 -2.80 1.34
N GLU A 26 -12.13 -2.51 1.81
CA GLU A 26 -13.33 -3.01 1.13
C GLU A 26 -13.49 -2.39 -0.26
N GLU A 27 -13.20 -1.09 -0.42
CA GLU A 27 -13.24 -0.42 -1.73
C GLU A 27 -12.21 -1.01 -2.70
N ILE A 28 -10.95 -1.18 -2.26
CA ILE A 28 -9.89 -1.73 -3.10
C ILE A 28 -10.16 -3.19 -3.47
N LYS A 29 -10.79 -3.95 -2.56
CA LYS A 29 -11.17 -5.35 -2.77
C LYS A 29 -12.28 -5.50 -3.81
N GLU A 30 -13.25 -4.58 -3.86
CA GLU A 30 -14.28 -4.56 -4.91
C GLU A 30 -13.69 -4.33 -6.31
N MET A 31 -12.56 -3.63 -6.37
CA MET A 31 -11.83 -3.34 -7.61
C MET A 31 -10.88 -4.48 -8.05
N ALA A 32 -10.93 -5.66 -7.41
CA ALA A 32 -9.98 -6.75 -7.68
C ALA A 32 -10.03 -7.37 -9.09
N HIS A 33 -10.99 -6.96 -9.90
CA HIS A 33 -11.11 -7.35 -11.31
C HIS A 33 -10.34 -6.42 -12.26
N GLN A 34 -9.83 -5.28 -11.77
CA GLN A 34 -9.12 -4.28 -12.54
C GLN A 34 -7.60 -4.42 -12.39
N ASP A 35 -6.84 -3.85 -13.32
CA ASP A 35 -5.40 -3.68 -13.16
C ASP A 35 -5.09 -2.53 -12.17
N MET A 36 -3.90 -2.53 -11.58
CA MET A 36 -3.52 -1.57 -10.53
C MET A 36 -3.57 -0.10 -10.99
N LEU A 37 -3.31 0.21 -12.27
CA LEU A 37 -3.38 1.59 -12.76
C LEU A 37 -4.82 2.08 -12.77
N SER A 38 -5.75 1.25 -13.26
CA SER A 38 -7.19 1.55 -13.25
C SER A 38 -7.71 1.77 -11.82
N VAL A 39 -7.30 0.93 -10.87
CA VAL A 39 -7.63 1.10 -9.43
C VAL A 39 -7.18 2.47 -8.91
N LEU A 40 -5.93 2.86 -9.17
CA LEU A 40 -5.38 4.12 -8.68
C LEU A 40 -6.06 5.34 -9.32
N GLN A 41 -6.41 5.26 -10.61
CA GLN A 41 -7.15 6.32 -11.29
C GLN A 41 -8.55 6.49 -10.70
N GLU A 42 -9.27 5.39 -10.49
CA GLU A 42 -10.61 5.41 -9.92
C GLU A 42 -10.61 5.98 -8.49
N LEU A 43 -9.66 5.55 -7.66
CA LEU A 43 -9.48 6.12 -6.32
C LEU A 43 -9.15 7.61 -6.39
N ALA A 44 -8.26 8.05 -7.30
CA ALA A 44 -7.89 9.45 -7.44
C ALA A 44 -9.05 10.36 -7.88
N MET A 45 -10.04 9.80 -8.58
CA MET A 45 -11.27 10.52 -8.92
C MET A 45 -12.27 10.58 -7.77
N LYS A 46 -12.34 9.52 -6.94
CA LYS A 46 -13.32 9.40 -5.84
C LYS A 46 -12.85 10.01 -4.52
N ARG A 47 -11.54 10.05 -4.28
CA ARG A 47 -10.96 10.35 -2.98
C ARG A 47 -10.18 11.66 -2.98
N GLY A 48 -10.01 12.22 -1.79
CA GLY A 48 -9.21 13.43 -1.61
C GLY A 48 -7.71 13.15 -1.75
N LYS A 49 -6.93 14.20 -2.00
CA LYS A 49 -5.46 14.12 -2.12
C LYS A 49 -4.79 13.40 -0.94
N LYS A 50 -5.28 13.61 0.29
CA LYS A 50 -4.70 13.00 1.51
C LYS A 50 -4.88 11.48 1.52
N ASP A 51 -6.05 11.00 1.09
CA ASP A 51 -6.36 9.58 1.03
C ASP A 51 -5.49 8.90 -0.03
N ILE A 52 -5.30 9.54 -1.19
CA ILE A 52 -4.40 9.06 -2.23
C ILE A 52 -2.95 9.03 -1.78
N GLU A 53 -2.47 10.05 -1.09
CA GLU A 53 -1.13 10.04 -0.48
C GLU A 53 -0.97 8.83 0.46
N GLN A 54 -2.02 8.48 1.23
CA GLN A 54 -2.01 7.33 2.13
C GLN A 54 -2.08 5.99 1.40
N ILE A 55 -2.95 5.85 0.39
CA ILE A 55 -3.07 4.65 -0.45
C ILE A 55 -1.75 4.34 -1.15
N ILE A 56 -1.11 5.34 -1.75
CA ILE A 56 0.20 5.18 -2.42
C ILE A 56 1.29 4.79 -1.42
N ALA A 57 1.29 5.38 -0.22
CA ALA A 57 2.26 5.01 0.82
C ALA A 57 2.08 3.56 1.29
N VAL A 58 0.84 3.07 1.42
CA VAL A 58 0.56 1.65 1.74
C VAL A 58 1.07 0.75 0.61
N CYS A 59 0.79 1.09 -0.65
CA CYS A 59 1.30 0.34 -1.81
C CYS A 59 2.83 0.25 -1.78
N TRP A 60 3.51 1.38 -1.55
CA TRP A 60 4.97 1.42 -1.46
C TRP A 60 5.51 0.56 -0.31
N ALA A 61 4.89 0.61 0.87
CA ALA A 61 5.31 -0.18 2.03
C ALA A 61 5.20 -1.69 1.76
N ILE A 62 4.11 -2.12 1.11
CA ILE A 62 3.90 -3.52 0.70
C ILE A 62 4.95 -3.92 -0.34
N TRP A 63 5.16 -3.11 -1.38
CA TRP A 63 6.17 -3.37 -2.40
C TRP A 63 7.57 -3.52 -1.81
N HIS A 64 7.95 -2.59 -0.93
CA HIS A 64 9.26 -2.60 -0.30
C HIS A 64 9.45 -3.83 0.59
N LEU A 65 8.44 -4.23 1.38
CA LEU A 65 8.51 -5.46 2.17
C LEU A 65 8.70 -6.69 1.28
N ARG A 66 7.93 -6.78 0.19
CA ARG A 66 8.04 -7.86 -0.78
C ARG A 66 9.46 -7.93 -1.34
N ASN A 67 10.05 -6.79 -1.70
CA ASN A 67 11.40 -6.76 -2.25
C ASN A 67 12.46 -7.17 -1.22
N CYS A 68 12.35 -6.73 0.05
CA CYS A 68 13.24 -7.23 1.09
C CYS A 68 13.13 -8.76 1.26
N PHE A 69 11.92 -9.31 1.18
CA PHE A 69 11.72 -10.76 1.26
C PHE A 69 12.34 -11.50 0.07
N VAL A 70 12.06 -11.04 -1.16
CA VAL A 70 12.49 -11.71 -2.40
C VAL A 70 14.00 -11.57 -2.64
N PHE A 71 14.58 -10.41 -2.36
CA PHE A 71 15.96 -10.09 -2.75
C PHE A 71 16.96 -10.11 -1.60
N GLU A 72 16.53 -9.90 -0.35
CA GLU A 72 17.44 -9.85 0.80
C GLU A 72 17.34 -11.09 1.70
N GLY A 73 16.40 -12.01 1.43
CA GLY A 73 16.19 -13.23 2.23
C GLY A 73 15.77 -12.97 3.69
N ASN A 74 15.56 -11.71 4.06
CA ASN A 74 15.24 -11.28 5.42
C ASN A 74 13.72 -11.20 5.59
N MET A 75 13.13 -12.25 6.15
CA MET A 75 11.72 -12.25 6.53
C MET A 75 11.56 -11.44 7.83
N LYS A 76 11.49 -10.11 7.73
CA LYS A 76 11.10 -9.26 8.86
C LYS A 76 9.61 -9.47 9.16
N ASP A 77 9.25 -9.47 10.44
CA ASP A 77 7.92 -9.78 10.96
C ASP A 77 6.80 -9.06 10.15
N PRO A 78 5.76 -9.77 9.70
CA PRO A 78 4.62 -9.18 8.99
C PRO A 78 3.77 -8.18 9.79
N LEU A 79 4.01 -7.97 11.10
CA LEU A 79 3.46 -6.83 11.85
C LEU A 79 4.18 -5.50 11.56
N PHE A 80 5.46 -5.56 11.16
CA PHE A 80 6.29 -4.40 10.85
C PHE A 80 5.79 -3.49 9.69
N PRO A 81 5.15 -3.98 8.62
CA PRO A 81 4.79 -3.18 7.45
C PRO A 81 3.65 -2.20 7.69
N ALA A 82 2.66 -2.55 8.53
CA ALA A 82 1.51 -1.68 8.79
C ALA A 82 1.92 -0.49 9.68
N THR A 83 2.65 -0.75 10.76
CA THR A 83 3.26 0.29 11.60
C THR A 83 4.28 1.11 10.81
N ARG A 84 5.02 0.49 9.89
CA ARG A 84 5.93 1.21 8.99
C ARG A 84 5.19 2.02 7.93
N ALA A 85 4.03 1.59 7.44
CA ALA A 85 3.22 2.37 6.51
C ALA A 85 2.72 3.65 7.18
N GLU A 86 2.19 3.55 8.41
CA GLU A 86 1.84 4.73 9.22
C GLU A 86 3.06 5.62 9.48
N ALA A 87 4.20 5.04 9.89
CA ALA A 87 5.42 5.80 10.13
C ALA A 87 5.97 6.46 8.85
N VAL A 88 5.83 5.85 7.68
CA VAL A 88 6.22 6.40 6.37
C VAL A 88 5.30 7.55 5.99
N VAL A 89 3.98 7.41 6.15
CA VAL A 89 3.00 8.48 5.92
C VAL A 89 3.26 9.66 6.86
N GLU A 90 3.49 9.38 8.14
CA GLU A 90 3.76 10.38 9.17
C GLU A 90 5.10 11.09 8.92
N SER A 91 6.15 10.35 8.54
CA SER A 91 7.44 10.92 8.14
C SER A 91 7.31 11.80 6.89
N TYR A 92 6.54 11.37 5.89
CA TYR A 92 6.27 12.16 4.70
C TYR A 92 5.52 13.47 5.03
N ARG A 93 4.50 13.41 5.90
CA ARG A 93 3.76 14.59 6.37
C ARG A 93 4.67 15.58 7.10
N ARG A 94 5.60 15.10 7.94
CA ARG A 94 6.58 15.95 8.65
C ARG A 94 7.54 16.66 7.70
N ILE A 95 8.07 15.94 6.70
CA ILE A 95 8.95 16.52 5.67
C ILE A 95 8.22 17.59 4.85
N LYS A 96 6.93 17.39 4.56
CA LYS A 96 6.09 18.35 3.82
C LYS A 96 5.76 19.60 4.65
N SER A 97 5.46 19.44 5.93
CA SER A 97 5.20 20.56 6.85
C SER A 97 6.44 21.39 7.20
N GLY A 98 7.64 20.80 7.11
CA GLY A 98 8.92 21.48 7.34
C GLY A 98 9.46 22.30 6.16
N LYS A 99 8.76 22.32 5.02
CA LYS A 99 9.13 23.12 3.82
C LYS A 99 8.34 24.44 3.72
N LYS A 100 8.04 25.08 4.85
CA LYS A 100 7.43 26.42 4.87
C LYS A 100 8.47 27.52 4.96
#